data_AF-A0A7W7MP37-F1
#
_entry.id   AF-A0A7W7MP37-F1
#
_cell.length_a   1.000
_cell.length_b   1.000
_cell.length_c   1.000
_cell.angle_alpha   90.00
_cell.angle_beta   90.00
_cell.angle_gamma   90.00
#
_symmetry.space_group_name_H-M   'P 1'
#
loop_
_entity.id
_entity.type
_entity.pdbx_description
1 polymer ?
#
loop_
_entity_poly.entity_id
_entity_poly.type
_entity_poly.pdbx_seq_one_letter_code
_entity_poly.pdbx_strand_id
1 'polypeptide(L)'
;MTMFRIGEAAELLGVSVDTVRRWVDAGRLAAGRDEHGHRVIDGVDLAGFARAQAGDPGAGSEDSSARNRLRGIVTAVVRDTVMAQVDIQAGPFRIVSLMSREAVDELDLQVGSVAVAVIKSTTVVVERSAPAVAHRTRAGA
;
A
#
# COMPACT_ATOMS: atom_id res chain seq x y z
N MET A 1 -27.09 -23.77 1.65
CA MET A 1 -26.38 -22.47 1.72
C MET A 1 -24.94 -22.72 1.30
N THR A 2 -24.40 -21.86 0.44
CA THR A 2 -23.02 -22.03 -0.06
C THR A 2 -22.06 -21.56 1.00
N MET A 3 -21.17 -22.45 1.45
CA MET A 3 -20.14 -22.14 2.43
C MET A 3 -18.82 -21.93 1.70
N PHE A 4 -18.11 -20.87 2.08
CA PHE A 4 -16.80 -20.54 1.53
C PHE A 4 -15.73 -20.74 2.59
N ARG A 5 -14.64 -21.43 2.24
CA ARG A 5 -13.44 -21.38 3.06
C ARG A 5 -12.85 -19.98 3.02
N ILE A 6 -12.05 -19.64 4.03
CA ILE A 6 -11.36 -18.34 4.09
C ILE A 6 -10.58 -18.05 2.79
N GLY A 7 -9.94 -19.06 2.18
CA GLY A 7 -9.21 -18.89 0.92
C GLY A 7 -10.12 -18.48 -0.25
N GLU A 8 -11.25 -19.17 -0.41
CA GLU A 8 -12.22 -18.88 -1.48
C GLU A 8 -12.89 -17.51 -1.26
N ALA A 9 -13.19 -17.17 -0.01
CA ALA A 9 -13.69 -15.84 0.35
C ALA A 9 -12.66 -14.75 0.04
N ALA A 10 -11.37 -15.00 0.28
CA ALA A 10 -10.30 -14.04 -0.03
C ALA A 10 -10.17 -13.80 -1.55
N GLU A 11 -10.27 -14.85 -2.35
CA GLU A 11 -10.29 -14.74 -3.82
C GLU A 11 -11.50 -13.94 -4.32
N LEU A 12 -12.70 -14.21 -3.80
CA LEU A 12 -13.93 -13.50 -4.17
C LEU A 12 -13.91 -12.02 -3.76
N LEU A 13 -13.25 -11.69 -2.64
CA LEU A 13 -13.13 -10.32 -2.13
C LEU A 13 -11.90 -9.57 -2.67
N GLY A 14 -11.00 -10.25 -3.39
CA GLY A 14 -9.77 -9.65 -3.92
C GLY A 14 -8.75 -9.22 -2.86
N VAL A 15 -8.72 -9.90 -1.70
CA VAL A 15 -7.81 -9.61 -0.58
C VAL A 15 -6.98 -10.83 -0.17
N SER A 16 -6.04 -10.66 0.77
CA SER A 16 -5.25 -11.77 1.31
C SER A 16 -6.08 -12.65 2.27
N VAL A 17 -5.72 -13.92 2.38
CA VAL A 17 -6.30 -14.87 3.35
C VAL A 17 -6.14 -14.37 4.78
N ASP A 18 -5.01 -13.73 5.11
CA ASP A 18 -4.74 -13.18 6.43
C ASP A 18 -5.63 -11.97 6.74
N THR A 19 -5.99 -11.16 5.74
CA THR A 19 -6.95 -10.07 5.89
C THR A 19 -8.35 -10.60 6.21
N VAL A 20 -8.82 -11.64 5.51
CA VAL A 20 -10.10 -12.29 5.83
C VAL A 20 -10.07 -12.90 7.24
N ARG A 21 -8.96 -13.54 7.64
CA ARG A 21 -8.78 -14.04 9.01
C ARG A 21 -8.90 -12.93 10.05
N ARG A 22 -8.22 -11.81 9.83
CA ARG A 22 -8.29 -10.64 10.72
C ARG A 22 -9.70 -10.08 10.83
N TRP A 23 -10.47 -10.03 9.75
CA TRP A 23 -11.87 -9.57 9.81
C TRP A 23 -12.76 -10.52 10.60
N VAL A 24 -12.54 -11.83 10.46
CA VAL A 24 -13.24 -12.84 11.28
C VAL A 24 -12.84 -12.71 12.75
N ASP A 25 -11.55 -12.61 13.06
CA ASP A 25 -11.05 -12.47 14.43
C ASP A 25 -11.50 -11.16 15.09
N ALA A 26 -11.65 -10.10 14.30
CA ALA A 26 -12.19 -8.82 14.74
C ALA A 26 -13.73 -8.78 14.81
N GLY A 27 -14.42 -9.89 14.48
CA GLY A 27 -15.88 -9.97 14.48
C GLY A 27 -16.56 -9.14 13.37
N ARG A 28 -15.80 -8.66 12.38
CA ARG A 28 -16.30 -7.87 11.25
C ARG A 28 -16.98 -8.74 10.19
N LEU A 29 -16.54 -9.99 10.04
CA LEU A 29 -17.11 -10.98 9.12
C LEU A 29 -17.47 -12.24 9.90
N ALA A 30 -18.73 -12.64 9.85
CA ALA A 30 -19.20 -13.85 10.53
C ALA A 30 -18.58 -15.11 9.88
N ALA A 31 -18.05 -16.00 10.71
CA ALA A 31 -17.58 -17.30 10.27
C ALA A 31 -17.97 -18.37 11.29
N GLY A 32 -18.44 -19.50 10.77
CA GLY A 32 -18.66 -20.73 11.53
C GLY A 32 -17.46 -21.66 11.44
N ARG A 33 -17.62 -22.85 12.02
CA ARG A 33 -16.74 -24.00 11.79
C ARG A 33 -17.53 -25.09 11.09
N ASP A 34 -16.91 -25.74 10.11
CA ASP A 34 -17.47 -26.95 9.51
C ASP A 34 -17.27 -28.17 10.42
N GLU A 35 -17.80 -29.32 10.00
CA GLU A 35 -17.70 -30.60 10.72
C GLU A 35 -16.24 -31.07 10.93
N HIS A 36 -15.31 -30.54 10.13
CA HIS A 36 -13.88 -30.83 10.18
C HIS A 36 -13.08 -29.76 10.96
N GLY A 37 -13.78 -28.78 11.55
CA GLY A 37 -13.20 -27.71 12.36
C GLY A 37 -12.60 -26.53 11.56
N HIS A 38 -12.73 -26.52 10.24
CA HIS A 38 -12.26 -25.43 9.38
C HIS A 38 -13.20 -24.23 9.46
N ARG A 39 -12.62 -23.03 9.43
CA ARG A 39 -13.40 -21.79 9.39
C ARG A 39 -14.08 -21.65 8.03
N VAL A 40 -15.39 -21.48 8.05
CA VAL A 40 -16.23 -21.31 6.86
C VAL A 40 -17.15 -20.09 7.03
N ILE A 41 -17.39 -19.39 5.93
CA ILE A 41 -18.18 -18.17 5.87
C ILE A 41 -19.43 -18.48 5.03
N ASP A 42 -20.60 -18.09 5.53
CA ASP A 42 -21.83 -18.22 4.77
C ASP A 42 -21.85 -17.24 3.60
N GLY A 43 -22.29 -17.70 2.42
CA GLY A 43 -22.36 -16.87 1.22
C GLY A 43 -23.24 -15.62 1.36
N VAL A 44 -24.30 -15.68 2.19
CA VAL A 44 -25.16 -14.52 2.45
C VAL A 44 -24.41 -13.47 3.27
N ASP A 45 -23.67 -13.90 4.29
CA ASP A 45 -22.84 -13.03 5.13
C ASP A 45 -21.68 -12.43 4.32
N LEU A 46 -21.03 -13.23 3.48
CA LEU A 46 -19.96 -12.78 2.59
C LEU A 46 -20.45 -11.73 1.59
N ALA A 47 -21.60 -11.96 0.95
CA ALA A 47 -22.20 -11.02 -0.01
C ALA A 47 -22.74 -9.75 0.68
N GLY A 48 -23.22 -9.86 1.91
CA GLY A 48 -23.59 -8.71 2.74
C GLY A 48 -22.38 -7.85 3.09
N PHE A 49 -21.31 -8.49 3.53
CA PHE A 49 -20.04 -7.84 3.87
C PHE A 49 -19.41 -7.13 2.67
N ALA A 50 -19.34 -7.80 1.50
CA ALA A 50 -18.80 -7.22 0.27
C ALA A 50 -19.57 -5.96 -0.16
N ARG A 51 -20.90 -5.97 -0.06
CA ARG A 51 -21.74 -4.80 -0.37
C ARG A 51 -21.54 -3.66 0.61
N ALA A 52 -21.38 -3.96 1.90
CA ALA A 52 -21.13 -2.94 2.92
C ALA A 52 -19.75 -2.27 2.74
N GLN A 53 -18.74 -3.02 2.29
CA GLN A 53 -17.38 -2.51 2.07
C GLN A 53 -17.27 -1.63 0.81
N ALA A 54 -18.06 -1.89 -0.23
CA ALA A 54 -18.08 -1.07 -1.45
C ALA A 54 -18.55 0.39 -1.22
N GLY A 55 -19.15 0.68 -0.06
CA GLY A 55 -19.64 2.01 0.32
C GLY A 55 -18.64 2.88 1.09
N ASP A 56 -17.48 2.35 1.49
CA ASP A 56 -16.46 3.09 2.25
C ASP A 56 -15.05 2.81 1.71
N PRO A 57 -14.57 3.62 0.73
CA PRO A 57 -13.21 3.52 0.21
C PRO A 57 -12.12 3.93 1.22
N GLY A 58 -12.47 4.36 2.44
CA GLY A 58 -11.56 5.10 3.32
C GLY A 58 -10.97 4.36 4.52
N ALA A 59 -11.45 3.17 4.89
CA ALA A 59 -11.12 2.57 6.19
C ALA A 59 -10.22 1.31 6.12
N GLY A 60 -8.95 1.53 5.80
CA GLY A 60 -7.79 0.84 6.42
C GLY A 60 -7.68 -0.69 6.32
N SER A 61 -7.01 -1.18 5.27
CA SER A 61 -5.95 -2.20 5.37
C SER A 61 -5.14 -2.23 4.07
N GLU A 62 -4.05 -1.49 4.03
CA GLU A 62 -3.09 -1.57 2.92
C GLU A 62 -2.30 -2.88 2.98
N ASP A 63 -2.90 -3.99 2.59
CA ASP A 63 -2.16 -5.15 2.07
C ASP A 63 -1.66 -4.79 0.67
N SER A 64 -0.77 -3.80 0.61
CA SER A 64 -0.15 -3.36 -0.63
C SER A 64 0.94 -4.36 -1.01
N SER A 65 0.89 -4.91 -2.23
CA SER A 65 1.95 -5.72 -2.84
C SER A 65 3.27 -4.95 -3.05
N ALA A 66 3.29 -3.65 -2.75
CA ALA A 66 4.48 -2.82 -2.71
C ALA A 66 5.42 -3.23 -1.58
N ARG A 67 6.45 -4.02 -1.93
CA ARG A 67 7.48 -4.47 -0.99
C ARG A 67 8.39 -3.34 -0.50
N ASN A 68 8.43 -2.22 -1.22
CA ASN A 68 9.26 -1.07 -0.89
C ASN A 68 8.39 0.04 -0.28
N ARG A 69 8.39 0.10 1.05
CA ARG A 69 7.76 1.17 1.83
C ARG A 69 8.87 2.00 2.48
N LEU A 70 9.02 3.24 2.04
CA LEU A 70 10.05 4.14 2.55
C LEU A 70 9.38 5.29 3.30
N ARG A 71 9.49 5.28 4.63
CA ARG A 71 8.98 6.35 5.49
C ARG A 71 9.92 7.55 5.42
N GLY A 72 9.35 8.73 5.25
CA GLY A 72 10.09 9.97 5.12
C GLY A 72 9.26 11.18 5.51
N ILE A 73 9.83 12.36 5.26
CA ILE A 73 9.19 13.66 5.44
C ILE A 73 9.01 14.32 4.07
N VAL A 74 7.84 14.92 3.85
CA VAL A 74 7.57 15.70 2.65
C VAL A 74 8.40 16.98 2.69
N THR A 75 9.20 17.21 1.66
CA THR A 75 10.10 18.38 1.57
C THR A 75 9.64 19.40 0.53
N ALA A 76 8.83 18.98 -0.46
CA ALA A 76 8.22 19.87 -1.43
C ALA A 76 6.89 19.30 -1.94
N VAL A 77 5.95 20.19 -2.27
CA VAL A 77 4.70 19.86 -2.96
C VAL A 77 4.49 20.90 -4.05
N VAL A 78 4.40 20.46 -5.30
CA VAL A 78 4.09 21.32 -6.45
C VAL A 78 2.76 20.84 -7.03
N ARG A 79 1.77 21.73 -7.10
CA ARG A 79 0.43 21.42 -7.58
C ARG A 79 0.17 22.20 -8.87
N ASP A 80 -0.32 21.51 -9.89
CA ASP A 80 -0.83 22.12 -11.11
C ASP A 80 -2.37 22.01 -11.12
N THR A 81 -2.99 21.94 -12.29
CA THR A 81 -4.44 21.88 -12.45
C THR A 81 -4.98 20.48 -12.13
N VAL A 82 -4.33 19.43 -12.61
CA VAL A 82 -4.78 18.02 -12.45
C VAL A 82 -3.76 17.16 -11.72
N MET A 83 -2.47 17.46 -11.89
CA MET A 83 -1.38 16.66 -11.33
C MET A 83 -0.65 17.42 -10.23
N ALA A 84 0.03 16.67 -9.38
CA ALA A 84 0.94 17.19 -8.38
C ALA A 84 2.20 16.33 -8.28
N GLN A 85 3.29 17.00 -7.91
CA GLN A 85 4.55 16.38 -7.54
C GLN A 85 4.74 16.51 -6.04
N VAL A 86 5.12 15.41 -5.39
CA VAL A 86 5.47 15.36 -3.97
C VAL A 86 6.88 14.80 -3.83
N ASP A 87 7.74 15.55 -3.15
CA ASP A 87 9.10 15.13 -2.82
C ASP A 87 9.15 14.66 -1.38
N ILE A 88 9.71 13.47 -1.16
CA ILE A 88 9.85 12.84 0.16
C ILE A 88 11.33 12.55 0.41
N GLN A 89 11.86 13.04 1.54
CA GLN A 89 13.16 12.64 2.05
C GLN A 89 13.01 11.41 2.96
N ALA A 90 13.51 10.25 2.52
CA ALA A 90 13.46 9.00 3.26
C ALA A 90 14.87 8.46 3.52
N GLY A 91 15.43 8.80 4.70
CA GLY A 91 16.82 8.49 5.03
C GLY A 91 17.78 9.18 4.04
N PRO A 92 18.72 8.47 3.40
CA PRO A 92 19.63 9.05 2.41
C PRO A 92 19.00 9.26 1.03
N PHE A 93 17.76 8.79 0.82
CA PHE A 93 17.12 8.79 -0.50
C PHE A 93 16.08 9.90 -0.63
N ARG A 94 16.11 10.61 -1.77
CA ARG A 94 15.01 11.48 -2.20
C ARG A 94 14.11 10.70 -3.13
N ILE A 95 12.83 10.63 -2.79
CA ILE A 95 11.79 9.97 -3.58
C ILE A 95 10.88 11.05 -4.15
N VAL A 96 10.57 10.96 -5.44
CA VAL A 96 9.63 11.86 -6.11
C VAL A 96 8.43 11.05 -6.54
N SER A 97 7.23 11.49 -6.14
CA SER A 97 5.97 10.89 -6.55
C SER A 97 5.19 11.89 -7.41
N LEU A 98 4.63 11.39 -8.50
CA LEU A 98 3.63 12.10 -9.30
C LEU A 98 2.28 11.46 -9.03
N MET A 99 1.32 12.28 -8.62
CA MET A 99 -0.03 11.85 -8.29
C MET A 99 -1.04 12.93 -8.68
N SER A 100 -2.34 12.65 -8.59
CA SER A 100 -3.34 13.67 -8.88
C SER A 100 -3.31 14.77 -7.81
N ARG A 101 -3.76 15.96 -8.20
CA ARG A 101 -3.92 17.08 -7.26
C ARG A 101 -4.88 16.71 -6.14
N GLU A 102 -6.00 16.07 -6.47
CA GLU A 102 -7.03 15.65 -5.52
C GLU A 102 -6.44 14.71 -4.46
N ALA A 103 -5.56 13.77 -4.86
CA ALA A 103 -4.95 12.85 -3.92
C ALA A 103 -4.00 13.54 -2.93
N VAL A 104 -3.29 14.59 -3.35
CA VAL A 104 -2.47 15.41 -2.44
C VAL A 104 -3.36 16.14 -1.43
N ASP A 105 -4.49 16.67 -1.88
CA ASP A 105 -5.43 17.42 -1.05
C ASP A 105 -6.18 16.49 -0.06
N GLU A 106 -6.64 15.32 -0.53
CA GLU A 106 -7.31 14.30 0.30
C GLU A 106 -6.40 13.73 1.39
N LEU A 107 -5.12 13.53 1.07
CA LEU A 107 -4.12 13.05 2.03
C LEU A 107 -3.52 14.15 2.90
N ASP A 108 -3.95 15.41 2.70
CA ASP A 108 -3.44 16.60 3.37
C ASP A 108 -1.89 16.68 3.38
N LEU A 109 -1.29 16.41 2.20
CA LEU A 109 0.16 16.42 2.07
C LEU A 109 0.68 17.85 1.97
N GLN A 110 1.51 18.21 2.95
CA GLN A 110 2.15 19.51 3.11
C GLN A 110 3.63 19.33 3.40
N VAL A 111 4.43 20.36 3.16
CA VAL A 111 5.84 20.36 3.57
C VAL A 111 5.91 20.18 5.10
N GLY A 112 6.68 19.19 5.54
CA GLY A 112 6.76 18.79 6.96
C GLY A 112 5.89 17.59 7.34
N SER A 113 4.92 17.21 6.51
CA SER A 113 4.10 16.02 6.76
C SER A 113 4.94 14.74 6.70
N VAL A 114 4.67 13.81 7.61
CA VAL A 114 5.25 12.46 7.53
C VAL A 114 4.47 11.66 6.48
N ALA A 115 5.18 11.05 5.55
CA ALA A 115 4.60 10.22 4.50
C ALA A 115 5.34 8.89 4.36
N VAL A 116 4.66 7.89 3.81
CA VAL A 116 5.27 6.62 3.41
C VAL A 116 5.16 6.50 1.90
N ALA A 117 6.30 6.51 1.22
CA ALA A 117 6.34 6.22 -0.20
C ALA A 117 6.13 4.70 -0.40
N VAL A 118 5.03 4.33 -1.03
CA VAL A 118 4.64 2.95 -1.31
C VAL A 118 4.90 2.65 -2.78
N ILE A 119 5.94 1.87 -3.07
CA ILE A 119 6.40 1.61 -4.45
C ILE A 119 6.02 0.19 -4.87
N LYS A 120 5.13 0.08 -5.86
CA LYS A 120 4.74 -1.20 -6.44
C LYS A 120 5.83 -1.70 -7.39
N SER A 121 6.80 -2.44 -6.84
CA SER A 121 7.95 -2.95 -7.58
C SER A 121 7.60 -4.24 -8.33
N THR A 122 7.02 -4.11 -9.52
CA THR A 122 6.93 -5.23 -10.47
C THR A 122 8.22 -5.40 -11.29
N THR A 123 9.15 -4.45 -11.24
CA THR A 123 10.43 -4.48 -11.96
C THR A 123 11.52 -3.77 -11.17
N VAL A 124 12.73 -4.34 -11.10
CA VAL A 124 13.92 -3.76 -10.44
C VAL A 124 15.06 -3.73 -11.45
N VAL A 125 15.71 -2.58 -11.59
CA VAL A 125 16.95 -2.42 -12.37
C VAL A 125 18.11 -2.50 -11.39
N VAL A 126 19.06 -3.40 -11.63
CA VAL A 126 20.26 -3.56 -10.81
C VAL A 126 21.44 -3.04 -11.60
N GLU A 127 22.12 -2.04 -11.05
CA GLU A 127 23.35 -1.47 -11.62
C GLU A 127 24.52 -1.73 -10.69
N ARG A 128 25.70 -2.05 -11.25
CA ARG A 128 26.93 -2.11 -10.47
C ARG A 128 27.38 -0.68 -10.22
N SER A 129 27.54 -0.30 -8.94
CA SER A 129 28.17 0.97 -8.57
C SER A 129 29.58 1.02 -9.17
N ALA A 130 29.81 1.95 -10.10
CA ALA A 130 31.16 2.24 -10.57
C ALA A 130 31.94 2.86 -9.40
N PRO A 131 33.20 2.43 -9.15
CA PRO A 131 34.01 3.05 -8.12
C PRO A 131 34.11 4.55 -8.43
N ALA A 132 33.85 5.39 -7.42
CA ALA A 132 33.98 6.82 -7.54
C ALA A 132 35.38 7.14 -8.08
N VAL A 133 35.47 7.69 -9.29
CA VAL A 133 36.75 8.11 -9.86
C VAL A 133 37.23 9.28 -9.01
N ALA A 134 38.17 9.00 -8.11
CA ALA A 134 38.84 10.04 -7.34
C ALA A 134 39.46 11.03 -8.31
N HIS A 135 38.93 12.25 -8.32
CA HIS A 135 39.50 13.34 -9.09
C HIS A 135 40.87 13.65 -8.49
N ARG A 136 41.94 13.10 -9.09
CA ARG A 136 43.30 13.50 -8.74
C ARG A 136 43.45 14.93 -9.19
N THR A 137 43.37 15.86 -8.25
CA THR A 137 43.76 17.25 -8.44
C THR A 137 45.18 17.25 -8.99
N ARG A 138 45.36 17.67 -10.25
CA ARG A 138 46.68 18.03 -10.76
C ARG A 138 47.10 19.31 -10.03
N ALA A 139 47.85 19.15 -8.94
CA ALA A 139 48.73 20.21 -8.48
C ALA A 139 49.83 20.34 -9.53
N GLY A 140 49.85 21.47 -10.22
CA GLY A 140 50.86 21.80 -11.22
C GLY A 140 52.24 21.98 -10.58
N ALA A 141 53.25 21.63 -11.37
CA ALA A 141 54.56 22.25 -11.40
C ALA A 141 54.84 22.56 -12.87
#